data_AF-Q1AY84-F1
#
_entry.id   AF-Q1AY84-F1
#
_cell.length_a   1.000
_cell.length_b   1.000
_cell.length_c   1.000
_cell.angle_alpha   90.00
_cell.angle_beta   90.00
_cell.angle_gamma   90.00
#
_symmetry.space_group_name_H-M   'P 1'
#
loop_
_entity.id
_entity.type
_entity.pdbx_description
1 polymer ?
#
loop_
_entity_poly.entity_id
_entity_poly.type
_entity_poly.pdbx_seq_one_letter_code
_entity_poly.pdbx_strand_id
1 'polypeptide(L)'
;MEEGVIRARRLEITDGEGRVRIRLSAGSDEMPGVHVLNGRGHVAASVGINPRTDEPYVVLKDTENEAEIILAIKPSREHVHCGLSLVDRRGRERMFLALGDEGEPIFGALDEEGNVSPPGPGGG
;
A
#
# COMPACT_ATOMS: atom_id res chain seq x y z
N MET A 1 8.71 26.04 -26.16
CA MET A 1 7.97 26.22 -24.90
C MET A 1 8.60 25.24 -23.94
N GLU A 2 9.48 25.69 -23.06
CA GLU A 2 10.01 24.83 -21.99
C GLU A 2 8.83 24.42 -21.12
N GLU A 3 8.67 23.11 -20.88
CA GLU A 3 7.61 22.60 -20.00
C GLU A 3 7.70 23.29 -18.64
N GLY A 4 6.58 23.83 -18.16
CA GLY A 4 6.50 24.48 -16.86
C GLY A 4 6.66 23.45 -15.73
N VAL A 5 7.90 23.14 -15.37
CA VAL A 5 8.21 22.19 -14.29
C VAL A 5 8.07 22.90 -12.95
N ILE A 6 7.14 22.42 -12.12
CA ILE A 6 7.07 22.77 -10.70
C ILE A 6 8.00 21.82 -9.94
N ARG A 7 9.03 22.35 -9.29
CA ARG A 7 9.94 21.59 -8.40
C ARG A 7 9.64 21.93 -6.95
N ALA A 8 9.19 20.95 -6.19
CA ALA A 8 8.96 21.08 -4.77
C ALA A 8 9.22 19.74 -4.07
N ARG A 9 9.62 19.78 -2.81
CA ARG A 9 9.70 18.56 -1.96
C ARG A 9 8.32 18.06 -1.54
N ARG A 10 7.35 18.98 -1.49
CA ARG A 10 5.97 18.71 -1.13
C ARG A 10 5.04 19.67 -1.88
N LEU A 11 3.92 19.15 -2.36
CA LEU A 11 2.77 19.94 -2.83
C LEU A 11 1.53 19.48 -2.08
N GLU A 12 0.69 20.43 -1.66
CA GLU A 12 -0.53 20.14 -0.92
C GLU A 12 -1.73 20.79 -1.62
N ILE A 13 -2.83 20.04 -1.70
CA ILE A 13 -4.12 20.52 -2.18
C ILE A 13 -5.05 20.57 -0.98
N THR A 14 -5.62 21.74 -0.72
CA THR A 14 -6.53 21.98 0.41
C THR A 14 -7.99 22.09 -0.04
N ASP A 15 -8.92 21.79 0.86
CA ASP A 15 -10.34 22.10 0.67
C ASP A 15 -10.66 23.58 1.00
N GLY A 16 -11.93 23.97 0.87
CA GLY A 16 -12.39 25.33 1.14
C GLY A 16 -12.31 25.76 2.61
N GLU A 17 -12.08 24.83 3.53
CA GLU A 17 -11.81 25.11 4.95
C GLU A 17 -10.31 25.16 5.26
N GLY A 18 -9.45 25.02 4.24
CA GLY A 18 -7.99 25.04 4.38
C GLY A 18 -7.39 23.71 4.85
N ARG A 19 -8.15 22.61 4.90
CA ARG A 19 -7.64 21.30 5.29
C ARG A 19 -6.94 20.63 4.11
N VAL A 20 -5.75 20.08 4.32
CA VAL A 20 -5.03 19.31 3.30
C VAL A 20 -5.80 18.02 2.97
N ARG A 21 -6.08 17.79 1.69
CA ARG A 21 -6.78 16.61 1.17
C ARG A 21 -5.91 15.71 0.33
N ILE A 22 -4.95 16.29 -0.39
CA ILE A 22 -3.98 15.55 -1.18
C ILE A 22 -2.59 16.12 -0.86
N ARG A 23 -1.62 15.24 -0.66
CA ARG A 23 -0.21 15.59 -0.50
C ARG A 23 0.61 14.80 -1.53
N LEU A 24 1.42 15.49 -2.31
CA LEU A 24 2.49 14.89 -3.09
C LEU A 24 3.78 15.04 -2.28
N SER A 25 4.48 13.93 -2.04
CA SER A 25 5.72 13.90 -1.28
C SER A 25 6.83 13.20 -2.08
N ALA A 26 8.06 13.68 -1.94
CA ALA A 26 9.25 13.06 -2.54
C ALA A 26 10.46 13.01 -1.57
N GLY A 27 10.24 13.36 -0.30
CA GLY A 27 11.30 13.52 0.70
C GLY A 27 11.62 12.25 1.47
N SER A 28 12.69 12.29 2.28
CA SER A 28 13.19 11.17 3.10
C SER A 28 12.28 10.79 4.28
N ASP A 29 11.43 11.71 4.72
CA ASP A 29 10.67 11.58 5.97
C ASP A 29 9.27 10.97 5.75
N GLU A 30 8.84 10.88 4.49
CA GLU A 30 7.56 10.29 4.07
C GLU A 30 7.84 9.37 2.87
N MET A 31 7.03 8.31 2.67
CA MET A 31 7.16 7.49 1.46
C MET A 31 6.84 8.35 0.23
N PRO A 32 7.72 8.46 -0.78
CA PRO A 32 7.43 9.20 -2.00
C PRO A 32 6.13 8.72 -2.64
N GLY A 33 5.26 9.65 -2.99
CA GLY A 33 3.96 9.31 -3.54
C GLY A 33 2.92 10.41 -3.49
N VAL A 34 1.70 10.00 -3.84
CA VAL A 34 0.47 10.78 -3.71
C VAL A 34 -0.32 10.19 -2.56
N HIS A 35 -0.65 11.03 -1.57
CA HIS A 35 -1.36 10.64 -0.36
C HIS A 35 -2.70 11.37 -0.30
N VAL A 36 -3.77 10.64 0.00
CA VAL A 36 -5.10 11.19 0.26
C VAL A 36 -5.32 11.21 1.77
N LEU A 37 -5.74 12.36 2.29
CA LEU A 37 -5.93 12.60 3.71
C LEU A 37 -7.42 12.64 4.08
N ASN A 38 -7.79 12.00 5.19
CA ASN A 38 -9.16 11.99 5.71
C ASN A 38 -9.57 13.34 6.34
N GLY A 39 -10.79 13.40 6.89
CA GLY A 39 -11.35 14.54 7.63
C GLY A 39 -10.45 15.10 8.74
N ARG A 40 -9.62 14.24 9.35
CA ARG A 40 -8.75 14.53 10.49
C ARG A 40 -7.30 14.83 10.09
N GLY A 41 -6.98 14.76 8.79
CA GLY A 41 -5.62 14.96 8.29
C GLY A 41 -4.72 13.73 8.37
N HIS A 42 -5.26 12.54 8.63
CA HIS A 42 -4.50 11.28 8.56
C HIS A 42 -4.55 10.72 7.13
N VAL A 43 -3.47 10.04 6.72
CA VAL A 43 -3.41 9.38 5.40
C VAL A 43 -4.37 8.19 5.37
N ALA A 44 -5.35 8.25 4.48
CA ALA A 44 -6.34 7.20 4.24
C ALA A 44 -6.01 6.35 3.01
N ALA A 45 -5.30 6.93 2.03
CA ALA A 45 -4.82 6.19 0.88
C ALA A 45 -3.47 6.73 0.40
N SER A 46 -2.66 5.88 -0.21
CA SER A 46 -1.39 6.30 -0.82
C SER A 46 -1.07 5.46 -2.04
N VAL A 47 -0.46 6.09 -3.04
CA VAL A 47 0.18 5.42 -4.18
C VAL A 47 1.58 5.99 -4.33
N GLY A 48 2.58 5.14 -4.51
CA GLY A 48 3.95 5.60 -4.61
C GLY A 48 4.96 4.47 -4.78
N ILE A 49 6.21 4.80 -4.51
CA ILE A 49 7.34 3.86 -4.54
C ILE A 49 7.92 3.74 -3.14
N ASN A 50 8.15 2.52 -2.68
CA ASN A 50 8.88 2.29 -1.44
C ASN A 50 10.36 2.63 -1.66
N PRO A 51 10.92 3.66 -0.98
CA PRO A 51 12.28 4.12 -1.28
C PRO A 51 13.36 3.13 -0.85
N ARG A 52 13.02 2.12 -0.03
CA ARG A 52 13.95 1.07 0.42
C ARG A 52 14.00 -0.12 -0.54
N THR A 53 12.87 -0.47 -1.15
CA THR A 53 12.74 -1.68 -1.97
C THR A 53 12.52 -1.39 -3.46
N ASP A 54 12.26 -0.13 -3.82
CA ASP A 54 11.87 0.32 -5.16
C ASP A 54 10.57 -0.30 -5.67
N GLU A 55 9.76 -0.85 -4.75
CA GLU A 55 8.48 -1.49 -5.05
C GLU A 55 7.37 -0.45 -5.20
N PRO A 56 6.58 -0.47 -6.29
CA PRO A 56 5.36 0.32 -6.35
C PRO A 56 4.34 -0.23 -5.36
N TYR A 57 3.61 0.67 -4.71
CA TYR A 57 2.57 0.32 -3.76
C TYR A 57 1.30 1.15 -3.97
N VAL A 58 0.18 0.54 -3.61
CA VAL A 58 -1.10 1.20 -3.30
C VAL A 58 -1.51 0.74 -1.92
N VAL A 59 -1.79 1.69 -1.04
CA VAL A 59 -2.17 1.44 0.34
C VAL A 59 -3.52 2.09 0.60
N LEU A 60 -4.42 1.35 1.25
CA LEU A 60 -5.67 1.86 1.81
C LEU A 60 -5.63 1.62 3.32
N LYS A 61 -5.85 2.68 4.11
CA LYS A 61 -5.85 2.61 5.58
C LYS A 61 -7.22 3.00 6.11
N ASP A 62 -7.79 2.13 6.92
CA ASP A 62 -8.81 2.53 7.88
C ASP A 62 -8.12 3.21 9.06
N THR A 63 -8.17 4.54 9.07
CA THR A 63 -7.55 5.36 10.12
C THR A 63 -8.28 5.30 11.47
N GLU A 64 -9.45 4.66 11.52
CA GLU A 64 -10.25 4.49 12.73
C GLU A 64 -10.14 3.07 13.29
N ASN A 65 -10.18 2.05 12.42
CA ASN A 65 -10.11 0.63 12.82
C ASN A 65 -8.78 -0.06 12.50
N GLU A 66 -7.77 0.69 12.07
CA GLU A 66 -6.36 0.25 11.87
C GLU A 66 -6.16 -0.86 10.83
N ALA A 67 -7.17 -1.15 10.00
CA ALA A 67 -7.03 -2.10 8.89
C ALA A 67 -6.22 -1.47 7.75
N GLU A 68 -5.27 -2.22 7.18
CA GLU A 68 -4.43 -1.76 6.07
C GLU A 68 -4.43 -2.80 4.94
N ILE A 69 -4.84 -2.36 3.75
CA ILE A 69 -4.69 -3.12 2.51
C ILE A 69 -3.47 -2.58 1.80
N ILE A 70 -2.51 -3.45 1.51
CA ILE A 70 -1.29 -3.12 0.77
C ILE A 70 -1.28 -3.93 -0.51
N LEU A 71 -1.42 -3.25 -1.63
CA LEU A 71 -1.08 -3.79 -2.94
C LEU A 71 0.35 -3.36 -3.25
N ALA A 72 1.26 -4.30 -3.40
CA ALA A 72 2.61 -4.01 -3.86
C ALA A 72 2.99 -5.00 -4.95
N ILE A 73 3.71 -4.53 -5.97
CA ILE A 73 4.31 -5.42 -6.97
C ILE A 73 5.77 -5.59 -6.57
N LYS A 74 6.14 -6.79 -6.15
CA LYS A 74 7.56 -7.10 -5.87
C LYS A 74 8.29 -7.29 -7.19
N PRO A 75 9.35 -6.51 -7.50
CA PRO A 75 10.20 -6.79 -8.64
C PRO A 75 10.97 -8.09 -8.36
N SER A 76 10.50 -9.21 -8.89
CA SER A 76 11.19 -10.49 -8.77
C SER A 76 12.46 -10.46 -9.62
N ARG A 77 13.62 -10.77 -9.03
CA ARG A 77 14.72 -11.35 -9.83
C ARG A 77 14.62 -12.86 -9.94
N GLU A 78 13.93 -13.54 -9.03
CA GLU A 78 13.85 -15.00 -8.98
C GLU A 78 12.58 -15.48 -8.22
N HIS A 79 11.38 -15.37 -8.78
CA HIS A 79 10.17 -16.08 -8.31
C HIS A 79 9.30 -15.41 -7.20
N VAL A 80 7.98 -15.71 -7.27
CA VAL A 80 6.80 -15.16 -6.57
C VAL A 80 6.48 -13.67 -6.85
N HIS A 81 5.50 -13.45 -7.72
CA HIS A 81 4.91 -12.14 -8.00
C HIS A 81 3.78 -11.86 -6.99
N CYS A 82 4.10 -11.28 -5.83
CA CYS A 82 3.03 -10.90 -4.90
C CYS A 82 2.22 -9.74 -5.50
N GLY A 83 0.89 -9.84 -5.42
CA GLY A 83 -0.05 -8.99 -6.16
C GLY A 83 -1.24 -8.49 -5.34
N LEU A 84 -1.32 -8.75 -4.03
CA LEU A 84 -2.16 -8.06 -3.03
C LEU A 84 -1.91 -8.68 -1.64
N SER A 85 -1.80 -7.87 -0.59
CA SER A 85 -1.72 -8.33 0.81
C SER A 85 -2.72 -7.60 1.71
N LEU A 86 -3.39 -8.33 2.60
CA LEU A 86 -4.12 -7.77 3.73
C LEU A 86 -3.25 -7.86 4.98
N VAL A 87 -3.05 -6.73 5.65
CA VAL A 87 -2.17 -6.62 6.81
C VAL A 87 -2.97 -6.19 8.04
N ASP A 88 -2.72 -6.81 9.18
CA ASP A 88 -3.33 -6.43 10.46
C ASP A 88 -2.66 -5.19 11.09
N ARG A 89 -3.26 -4.68 12.17
CA ARG A 89 -2.77 -3.53 12.94
C ARG A 89 -1.32 -3.66 13.46
N ARG A 90 -0.78 -4.88 13.56
CA ARG A 90 0.59 -5.13 14.02
C ARG A 90 1.57 -5.19 12.85
N GLY A 91 1.12 -4.92 11.63
CA GLY A 91 1.91 -5.04 10.41
C GLY A 91 2.07 -6.49 9.94
N ARG A 92 1.25 -7.43 10.45
CA ARG A 92 1.34 -8.85 10.06
C ARG A 92 0.42 -9.13 8.89
N GLU A 93 0.95 -9.76 7.83
CA GLU A 93 0.13 -10.24 6.73
C GLU A 93 -0.86 -11.32 7.24
N ARG A 94 -2.13 -11.20 6.85
CA ARG A 94 -3.21 -12.12 7.21
C ARG A 94 -3.77 -12.85 6.01
N MET A 95 -3.72 -12.23 4.85
CA MET A 95 -4.10 -12.84 3.57
C MET A 95 -3.22 -12.28 2.46
N PHE A 96 -2.98 -13.09 1.43
CA PHE A 96 -2.30 -12.64 0.22
C PHE A 96 -2.91 -13.26 -1.04
N LEU A 97 -2.78 -12.53 -2.14
CA LEU A 97 -2.95 -13.00 -3.50
C LEU A 97 -1.61 -12.80 -4.23
N ALA A 98 -1.12 -13.85 -4.86
CA ALA A 98 0.13 -13.83 -5.61
C ALA A 98 -0.01 -14.64 -6.90
N LEU A 99 0.97 -14.50 -7.79
CA LEU A 99 1.19 -15.45 -8.86
C LEU A 99 2.43 -16.27 -8.56
N GLY A 100 2.33 -17.57 -8.76
CA GLY A 100 3.46 -18.47 -8.82
C GLY A 100 4.26 -18.26 -10.11
N ASP A 101 5.26 -19.12 -10.28
CA ASP A 101 6.32 -18.92 -11.26
C ASP A 101 5.85 -19.19 -12.69
N GLU A 102 4.82 -20.02 -12.84
CA GLU A 102 4.15 -20.31 -14.10
C GLU A 102 2.88 -19.44 -14.27
N GLY A 103 2.72 -18.42 -13.42
CA GLY A 103 1.58 -17.50 -13.45
C GLY A 103 0.30 -18.06 -12.83
N GLU A 104 0.38 -19.18 -12.12
CA GLU A 104 -0.77 -19.75 -11.42
C GLU A 104 -1.18 -18.85 -10.23
N PRO A 105 -2.48 -18.64 -10.00
CA PRO A 105 -2.93 -17.84 -8.87
C PRO A 105 -2.69 -18.59 -7.55
N ILE A 106 -2.06 -17.91 -6.61
CA ILE A 106 -1.86 -18.38 -5.24
C ILE A 106 -2.66 -17.48 -4.30
N PHE A 107 -3.49 -18.09 -3.46
CA PHE A 107 -4.20 -17.42 -2.37
C PHE A 107 -3.87 -18.13 -1.06
N GLY A 108 -3.55 -17.37 -0.03
CA GLY A 108 -3.33 -17.90 1.31
C GLY A 108 -3.91 -17.00 2.39
N ALA A 109 -4.47 -17.63 3.42
CA ALA A 109 -4.72 -16.99 4.70
C ALA A 109 -3.64 -17.44 5.68
N LEU A 110 -3.16 -16.53 6.53
CA LEU A 110 -2.07 -16.78 7.46
C LEU A 110 -2.58 -16.79 8.92
N ASP A 111 -2.07 -17.71 9.74
CA ASP A 111 -2.30 -17.76 11.19
C ASP A 111 -1.44 -16.70 11.93
N GLU A 112 -1.55 -16.61 13.25
CA GLU A 112 -0.82 -15.61 14.05
C GLU A 112 0.71 -15.74 13.94
N GLU A 113 1.18 -16.93 13.65
CA GLU A 113 2.57 -17.34 13.48
C GLU A 113 3.07 -17.13 12.04
N GLY A 114 2.18 -16.83 11.09
CA GLY A 114 2.49 -16.61 9.68
C GLY A 114 2.49 -17.88 8.83
N ASN A 115 1.95 -18.98 9.33
CA ASN A 115 1.77 -20.21 8.56
C ASN A 115 0.46 -20.16 7.76
N VAL A 116 0.42 -20.86 6.63
CA VAL A 116 -0.81 -21.03 5.85
C VAL A 116 -1.86 -21.72 6.72
N SER A 117 -2.93 -21.00 7.03
CA SER A 117 -4.09 -21.56 7.71
C SER A 117 -4.78 -22.57 6.78
N PRO A 118 -5.11 -23.78 7.26
CA PRO A 118 -5.94 -24.70 6.48
C PRO A 118 -7.29 -24.04 6.16
N PRO A 119 -7.95 -24.42 5.06
CA PRO A 119 -9.30 -23.92 4.76
C PRO A 119 -10.20 -24.17 5.98
N GLY A 120 -10.81 -23.11 6.49
CA GLY A 120 -11.77 -23.22 7.58
C GLY A 120 -12.94 -24.13 7.20
N PRO A 121 -13.74 -24.60 8.17
CA PRO A 121 -14.80 -25.61 7.95
C PRO A 121 -16.01 -25.14 7.11
N GLY A 122 -15.85 -24.19 6.18
CA GLY A 122 -16.94 -23.63 5.37
C GLY A 122 -16.61 -23.29 3.91
N GLY A 123 -15.46 -23.71 3.36
CA GLY A 123 -15.12 -23.50 1.95
C GLY A 123 -15.19 -24.79 1.15
N GLY A 124 -16.27 -24.98 0.40
CA GLY A 124 -16.40 -25.97 -0.68
C GLY A 124 -16.56 -25.28 -2.02
#